data_AF-A0A662FX20-F1
#
_entry.id   AF-A0A662FX20-F1
#
_cell.length_a   1.000
_cell.length_b   1.000
_cell.length_c   1.000
_cell.angle_alpha   90.00
_cell.angle_beta   90.00
_cell.angle_gamma   90.00
#
_symmetry.space_group_name_H-M   'P 1'
#
loop_
_entity.id
_entity.type
_entity.pdbx_description
1 polymer ?
#
loop_
_entity_poly.entity_id
_entity_poly.type
_entity_poly.pdbx_seq_one_letter_code
_entity_poly.pdbx_strand_id
1 'polypeptide(L)'
;MSLKIIGCSGSFYTAKQIASGLKMEYIPVQTRKFPDGEIYVRIEGRVEGDDVLIVQSLGRNPNDLLVELIFTSKTAREIGANKIYAFLPYIAYARQDARFKEGECISINVIADLIEWAEIDEIITVDFHMHRKSPEEIFSIPIHNLTAMEDLAEYVVNNYRFEKPLLVGPDEESEQWVKTFLKKMNAPYIILRKTRLGDEAVEVVGEGLPKGIREAIVVDDIISTGGTLRETALFLKKKGVKSIYAVVTHALLATSSQYNLSEYSGIITTDSVVNPYAKIRVSDLFIKFYRRNKYDK
;
A
#
# COMPACT_ATOMS: atom_id res chain seq x y z
N MET A 1 16.38 19.45 18.29
CA MET A 1 16.11 18.17 17.60
C MET A 1 15.06 18.44 16.55
N SER A 2 15.44 18.37 15.28
CA SER A 2 14.52 18.56 14.15
C SER A 2 14.28 17.20 13.48
N LEU A 3 13.09 16.99 12.91
CA LEU A 3 12.84 15.81 12.08
C LEU A 3 13.34 16.10 10.67
N LYS A 4 14.20 15.22 10.14
CA LYS A 4 14.68 15.27 8.74
C LYS A 4 14.09 14.14 7.93
N ILE A 5 13.83 14.38 6.65
CA ILE A 5 13.17 13.41 5.77
C ILE A 5 14.20 12.81 4.81
N ILE A 6 14.44 11.51 4.92
CA ILE A 6 15.34 10.74 4.05
C ILE A 6 14.47 10.02 3.02
N GLY A 7 14.70 10.30 1.73
CA GLY A 7 13.94 9.68 0.64
C GLY A 7 14.74 8.61 -0.11
N CYS A 8 14.32 7.36 0.05
CA CYS A 8 14.87 6.22 -0.69
C CYS A 8 14.27 6.12 -2.12
N SER A 9 14.84 5.25 -2.95
CA SER A 9 14.58 5.14 -4.39
C SER A 9 13.13 4.78 -4.73
N GLY A 10 12.48 3.97 -3.90
CA GLY A 10 11.09 3.54 -4.07
C GLY A 10 10.07 4.62 -3.72
N SER A 11 10.47 5.74 -3.10
CA SER A 11 9.53 6.77 -2.61
C SER A 11 10.10 8.19 -2.57
N PHE A 12 11.07 8.51 -3.43
CA PHE A 12 11.72 9.82 -3.42
C PHE A 12 10.72 10.99 -3.61
N TYR A 13 9.71 10.84 -4.47
CA TYR A 13 8.68 11.87 -4.67
C TYR A 13 7.83 12.07 -3.40
N THR A 14 7.39 10.97 -2.77
CA THR A 14 6.63 10.99 -1.52
C THR A 14 7.42 11.68 -0.41
N ALA A 15 8.71 11.35 -0.27
CA ALA A 15 9.61 11.96 0.70
C ALA A 15 9.74 13.48 0.51
N LYS A 16 9.92 13.95 -0.74
CA LYS A 16 9.97 15.39 -1.05
C LYS A 16 8.66 16.10 -0.75
N GLN A 17 7.53 15.45 -1.02
CA GLN A 17 6.20 16.01 -0.70
C GLN A 17 6.02 16.15 0.82
N ILE A 18 6.41 15.14 1.61
CA ILE A 18 6.37 15.19 3.07
C ILE A 18 7.27 16.34 3.59
N ALA A 19 8.52 16.39 3.12
CA ALA A 19 9.46 17.44 3.53
C ALA A 19 8.91 18.84 3.24
N SER A 20 8.38 19.06 2.03
CA SER A 20 7.75 20.33 1.65
C SER A 20 6.51 20.65 2.49
N GLY A 21 5.61 19.68 2.68
CA GLY A 21 4.36 19.86 3.42
C GLY A 21 4.54 20.09 4.93
N LEU A 22 5.65 19.60 5.49
CA LEU A 22 6.03 19.81 6.90
C LEU A 22 7.09 20.89 7.10
N LYS A 23 7.61 21.48 6.02
CA LYS A 23 8.73 22.45 6.04
C LYS A 23 9.96 21.90 6.76
N MET A 24 10.30 20.65 6.45
CA MET A 24 11.46 19.93 6.99
C MET A 24 12.56 19.80 5.94
N GLU A 25 13.79 19.57 6.41
CA GLU A 25 14.91 19.29 5.54
C GLU A 25 14.70 17.94 4.83
N TYR A 26 14.86 17.94 3.51
CA TYR A 26 14.91 16.72 2.71
C TYR A 26 16.37 16.33 2.48
N ILE A 27 16.73 15.10 2.84
CA ILE A 27 18.05 14.51 2.60
C ILE A 27 17.91 13.48 1.48
N PRO A 28 18.62 13.66 0.35
CA PRO A 28 18.65 12.66 -0.70
C PRO A 28 19.48 11.44 -0.27
N VAL A 29 19.06 10.27 -0.76
CA VAL A 29 19.86 9.05 -0.76
C VAL A 29 20.32 8.79 -2.18
N GLN A 30 21.63 8.74 -2.37
CA GLN A 30 22.21 8.27 -3.61
C GLN A 30 22.15 6.74 -3.61
N THR A 31 21.46 6.18 -4.61
CA THR A 31 21.38 4.74 -4.81
C THR A 31 21.77 4.36 -6.22
N ARG A 32 22.50 3.25 -6.36
CA ARG A 32 22.84 2.64 -7.65
C ARG A 32 23.13 1.16 -7.46
N LYS A 33 23.09 0.40 -8.55
CA LYS A 33 23.58 -0.98 -8.57
C LYS A 33 25.02 -1.03 -9.07
N PHE A 34 25.84 -1.88 -8.47
CA PHE A 34 27.10 -2.32 -9.05
C PHE A 34 26.84 -3.27 -10.24
N PRO A 35 27.84 -3.54 -11.11
CA PRO A 35 27.65 -4.40 -12.27
C PRO A 35 27.18 -5.83 -11.98
N ASP A 36 27.42 -6.33 -10.77
CA ASP A 36 26.99 -7.64 -10.25
C ASP A 36 25.62 -7.61 -9.55
N GLY A 37 25.01 -6.43 -9.41
CA GLY A 37 23.68 -6.24 -8.84
C GLY A 37 23.65 -5.84 -7.37
N GLU A 38 24.80 -5.73 -6.69
CA GLU A 38 24.86 -5.23 -5.31
C GLU A 38 24.36 -3.79 -5.21
N ILE A 39 23.71 -3.44 -4.09
CA ILE A 39 23.14 -2.12 -3.89
C ILE A 39 24.15 -1.22 -3.17
N TYR A 40 24.45 -0.09 -3.80
CA TYR A 40 25.15 1.03 -3.18
C TYR A 40 24.15 2.01 -2.58
N VAL A 41 24.39 2.44 -1.34
CA VAL A 41 23.62 3.48 -0.63
C VAL A 41 24.56 4.53 -0.07
N ARG A 42 24.21 5.80 -0.22
CA ARG A 42 24.88 6.91 0.47
C ARG A 42 23.88 8.01 0.83
N ILE A 43 23.82 8.36 2.12
CA ILE A 43 23.03 9.49 2.61
C ILE A 43 23.81 10.78 2.33
N GLU A 44 23.21 11.70 1.56
CA GLU A 44 23.86 12.95 1.12
C GLU A 44 23.55 14.14 2.04
N GLY A 45 23.58 13.92 3.36
CA GLY A 45 23.28 14.95 4.36
C GLY A 45 23.69 14.56 5.77
N ARG A 46 23.73 15.55 6.69
CA ARG A 46 24.06 15.33 8.11
C ARG A 46 22.79 14.99 8.89
N VAL A 47 22.82 13.89 9.64
CA VAL A 47 21.72 13.44 10.51
C VAL A 47 22.11 13.31 11.99
N GLU A 48 23.38 13.56 12.33
CA GLU A 48 23.90 13.44 13.70
C GLU A 48 23.09 14.29 14.70
N GLY A 49 22.49 13.62 15.68
CA GLY A 49 21.68 14.22 16.75
C GLY A 49 20.24 14.59 16.36
N ASP A 50 19.83 14.34 15.11
CA ASP A 50 18.46 14.59 14.64
C ASP A 50 17.62 13.31 14.61
N ASP A 51 16.30 13.48 14.68
CA ASP A 51 15.36 12.41 14.37
C ASP A 51 15.21 12.36 12.84
N VAL A 52 15.10 11.16 12.26
CA VAL A 52 14.95 10.97 10.82
C VAL A 52 13.71 10.17 10.49
N LEU A 53 13.03 10.54 9.40
CA LEU A 53 12.00 9.75 8.76
C LEU A 53 12.55 9.18 7.46
N ILE A 54 12.76 7.87 7.40
CA ILE A 54 13.08 7.16 6.16
C ILE A 54 11.79 6.83 5.43
N VAL A 55 11.68 7.21 4.17
CA VAL A 55 10.49 6.96 3.34
C VAL A 55 10.83 5.97 2.24
N GLN A 56 10.25 4.77 2.30
CA GLN A 56 10.50 3.69 1.33
C GLN A 56 9.29 2.76 1.19
N SER A 57 8.70 2.72 0.00
CA SER A 57 7.75 1.67 -0.37
C SER A 57 8.47 0.43 -0.88
N LEU A 58 8.02 -0.77 -0.49
CA LEU A 58 8.61 -2.06 -0.89
C LEU A 58 7.91 -2.67 -2.12
N GLY A 59 7.22 -1.86 -2.92
CA GLY A 59 6.46 -2.33 -4.08
C GLY A 59 7.34 -2.69 -5.30
N ARG A 60 6.87 -3.64 -6.12
CA ARG A 60 7.45 -4.09 -7.41
C ARG A 60 8.80 -4.81 -7.33
N ASN A 61 9.81 -4.24 -6.67
CA ASN A 61 11.14 -4.84 -6.48
C ASN A 61 11.44 -5.03 -4.98
N PRO A 62 10.65 -5.87 -4.28
CA PRO A 62 10.64 -5.89 -2.83
C PRO A 62 12.00 -6.26 -2.20
N ASN A 63 12.76 -7.17 -2.81
CA ASN A 63 14.08 -7.59 -2.32
C ASN A 63 15.08 -6.41 -2.30
N ASP A 64 15.22 -5.72 -3.43
CA ASP A 64 16.18 -4.62 -3.56
C ASP A 64 15.81 -3.46 -2.63
N LEU A 65 14.52 -3.13 -2.59
CA LEU A 65 14.01 -2.01 -1.80
C LEU A 65 14.12 -2.26 -0.29
N LEU A 66 13.99 -3.53 0.14
CA LEU A 66 14.23 -3.94 1.51
C LEU A 66 15.71 -3.82 1.88
N VAL A 67 16.62 -4.33 1.03
CA VAL A 67 18.07 -4.19 1.26
C VAL A 67 18.47 -2.72 1.32
N GLU A 68 17.94 -1.90 0.42
CA GLU A 68 18.17 -0.45 0.43
C GLU A 68 17.64 0.22 1.72
N LEU A 69 16.45 -0.16 2.20
CA LEU A 69 15.90 0.31 3.48
C LEU A 69 16.82 -0.03 4.64
N ILE A 70 17.25 -1.30 4.73
CA ILE A 70 18.13 -1.79 5.79
C ILE A 70 19.45 -1.01 5.79
N PHE A 71 20.09 -0.89 4.63
CA PHE A 71 21.35 -0.16 4.50
C PHE A 71 21.18 1.31 4.86
N THR A 72 20.12 1.95 4.38
CA THR A 72 19.84 3.36 4.70
C THR A 72 19.64 3.56 6.21
N SER A 73 18.86 2.70 6.85
CA SER A 73 18.59 2.80 8.30
C SER A 73 19.83 2.55 9.15
N LYS A 74 20.57 1.47 8.87
CA LYS A 74 21.84 1.17 9.54
C LYS A 74 22.86 2.29 9.38
N THR A 75 23.03 2.80 8.16
CA THR A 75 23.92 3.94 7.91
C THR A 75 23.46 5.19 8.66
N ALA A 76 22.16 5.51 8.68
CA ALA A 76 21.63 6.65 9.43
C ALA A 76 21.93 6.54 10.94
N ARG A 77 21.77 5.34 11.52
CA ARG A 77 22.12 5.07 12.92
C ARG A 77 23.62 5.27 13.16
N GLU A 78 24.46 4.66 12.33
CA GLU A 78 25.93 4.71 12.46
C GLU A 78 26.48 6.13 12.41
N ILE A 79 25.91 6.99 11.57
CA ILE A 79 26.31 8.41 11.46
C ILE A 79 25.59 9.33 12.45
N GLY A 80 24.91 8.76 13.45
CA GLY A 80 24.47 9.46 14.66
C GLY A 80 23.00 9.90 14.68
N ALA A 81 22.10 9.34 13.87
CA ALA A 81 20.67 9.63 13.99
C ALA A 81 20.14 9.23 15.39
N ASN A 82 19.36 10.11 16.01
CA ASN A 82 18.82 9.93 17.37
C ASN A 82 17.64 8.94 17.39
N LYS A 83 16.62 9.20 16.58
CA LYS A 83 15.51 8.26 16.33
C LYS A 83 15.30 8.06 14.84
N ILE A 84 14.93 6.86 14.45
CA ILE A 84 14.67 6.45 13.08
C ILE A 84 13.22 5.99 12.96
N TYR A 85 12.40 6.84 12.35
CA TYR A 85 11.05 6.51 11.93
C TYR A 85 11.09 5.97 10.51
N ALA A 86 10.29 4.97 10.20
CA ALA A 86 10.12 4.48 8.83
C ALA A 86 8.69 4.73 8.37
N PHE A 87 8.50 5.55 7.34
CA PHE A 87 7.26 5.56 6.58
C PHE A 87 7.39 4.60 5.41
N LEU A 88 6.69 3.47 5.51
CA LEU A 88 6.67 2.40 4.52
C LEU A 88 5.27 2.34 3.89
N PRO A 89 4.95 3.15 2.86
CA PRO A 89 3.59 3.20 2.31
C PRO A 89 3.03 1.86 1.84
N TYR A 90 3.90 0.91 1.52
CA TYR A 90 3.54 -0.47 1.23
C TYR A 90 4.65 -1.39 1.75
N ILE A 91 4.26 -2.37 2.56
CA ILE A 91 5.14 -3.42 3.07
C ILE A 91 4.86 -4.71 2.30
N ALA A 92 5.90 -5.27 1.67
CA ALA A 92 5.81 -6.52 0.92
C ALA A 92 5.79 -7.75 1.85
N TYR A 93 5.63 -8.95 1.26
CA TYR A 93 5.65 -10.25 1.94
C TYR A 93 4.52 -10.55 2.93
N ALA A 94 3.60 -9.60 3.18
CA ALA A 94 2.44 -9.81 4.05
C ALA A 94 1.49 -10.93 3.58
N ARG A 95 1.58 -11.39 2.33
CA ARG A 95 0.74 -12.46 1.76
C ARG A 95 1.01 -13.85 2.32
N GLN A 96 2.17 -14.07 2.93
CA GLN A 96 2.57 -15.37 3.49
C GLN A 96 2.76 -15.22 5.01
N ASP A 97 1.62 -15.02 5.69
CA ASP A 97 1.52 -14.73 7.13
C ASP A 97 1.27 -15.98 7.99
N ALA A 98 1.04 -17.13 7.37
CA ALA A 98 0.84 -18.44 7.99
C ALA A 98 1.45 -19.56 7.15
N ARG A 99 1.66 -20.73 7.78
CA ARG A 99 2.02 -21.98 7.09
C ARG A 99 0.75 -22.77 6.79
N PHE A 100 0.50 -23.07 5.52
CA PHE A 100 -0.58 -23.96 5.08
C PHE A 100 -0.06 -25.35 4.74
N LYS A 101 1.19 -25.41 4.26
CA LYS A 101 1.92 -26.65 4.00
C LYS A 101 3.12 -26.74 4.92
N GLU A 102 3.49 -27.96 5.25
CA GLU A 102 4.70 -28.24 6.02
C GLU A 102 5.93 -27.63 5.33
N GLY A 103 6.79 -26.97 6.12
CA GLY A 103 8.02 -26.35 5.62
C GLY A 103 7.89 -24.93 5.05
N GLU A 104 6.69 -24.39 4.84
CA GLU A 104 6.51 -23.03 4.27
C GLU A 104 7.08 -21.93 5.16
N CYS A 105 7.74 -20.91 4.58
CA CYS A 105 8.19 -19.73 5.32
C CYS A 105 6.99 -18.90 5.79
N ILE A 106 7.08 -18.25 6.96
CA ILE A 106 6.20 -17.14 7.31
C ILE A 106 6.99 -15.87 6.96
N SER A 107 7.01 -15.50 5.68
CA SER A 107 7.98 -14.52 5.19
C SER A 107 7.80 -13.15 5.85
N ILE A 108 6.58 -12.75 6.16
CA ILE A 108 6.35 -11.47 6.85
C ILE A 108 7.03 -11.39 8.24
N ASN A 109 7.12 -12.50 8.98
CA ASN A 109 7.83 -12.52 10.26
C ASN A 109 9.33 -12.29 10.06
N VAL A 110 9.93 -12.94 9.05
CA VAL A 110 11.35 -12.75 8.72
C VAL A 110 11.62 -11.31 8.27
N ILE A 111 10.69 -10.71 7.53
CA ILE A 111 10.80 -9.33 7.05
C ILE A 111 10.66 -8.35 8.23
N ALA A 112 9.77 -8.62 9.18
CA ALA A 112 9.65 -7.84 10.41
C ALA A 112 10.96 -7.88 11.21
N ASP A 113 11.52 -9.07 11.43
CA ASP A 113 12.81 -9.25 12.12
C ASP A 113 13.94 -8.45 11.45
N LEU A 114 13.99 -8.44 10.11
CA LEU A 114 14.98 -7.69 9.34
C LEU A 114 14.80 -6.17 9.43
N ILE A 115 13.55 -5.68 9.42
CA ILE A 115 13.23 -4.26 9.58
C ILE A 115 13.61 -3.79 10.99
N GLU A 116 13.33 -4.59 12.00
CA GLU A 116 13.69 -4.31 13.40
C GLU A 116 15.20 -4.35 13.62
N TRP A 117 15.89 -5.33 13.02
CA TRP A 117 17.35 -5.42 13.03
C TRP A 117 18.02 -4.20 12.39
N ALA A 118 17.33 -3.53 11.45
CA ALA A 118 17.81 -2.29 10.84
C ALA A 118 17.74 -1.07 11.78
N GLU A 119 17.37 -1.25 13.05
CA GLU A 119 17.32 -0.23 14.11
C GLU A 119 16.29 0.89 13.83
N ILE A 120 15.18 0.53 13.19
CA ILE A 120 13.99 1.37 13.06
C ILE A 120 13.25 1.37 14.40
N ASP A 121 12.93 2.55 14.92
CA ASP A 121 12.29 2.73 16.22
C ASP A 121 10.75 2.68 16.13
N GLU A 122 10.17 3.07 15.00
CA GLU A 122 8.72 3.14 14.79
C GLU A 122 8.37 3.11 13.30
N ILE A 123 7.30 2.38 12.95
CA ILE A 123 6.82 2.20 11.58
C ILE A 123 5.50 2.94 11.38
N ILE A 124 5.36 3.62 10.24
CA ILE A 124 4.09 4.12 9.73
C ILE A 124 3.87 3.45 8.37
N THR A 125 2.71 2.86 8.16
CA THR A 125 2.32 2.20 6.90
C THR A 125 0.93 2.64 6.47
N VAL A 126 0.49 2.22 5.28
CA VAL A 126 -0.84 2.53 4.73
C VAL A 126 -1.50 1.23 4.29
N ASP A 127 -2.75 1.02 4.70
CA ASP A 127 -3.60 -0.14 4.41
C ASP A 127 -2.81 -1.45 4.34
N PHE A 128 -2.04 -1.75 5.40
CA PHE A 128 -1.25 -2.98 5.48
C PHE A 128 -2.11 -4.19 5.12
N HIS A 129 -1.59 -5.08 4.27
CA HIS A 129 -2.33 -6.26 3.82
C HIS A 129 -2.55 -7.21 5.00
N MET A 130 -3.72 -7.05 5.64
CA MET A 130 -4.14 -7.82 6.81
C MET A 130 -4.93 -9.03 6.36
N HIS A 131 -4.32 -10.22 6.47
CA HIS A 131 -5.01 -11.47 6.20
C HIS A 131 -5.41 -12.19 7.49
N ARG A 132 -4.46 -12.63 8.32
CA ARG A 132 -4.74 -13.35 9.60
C ARG A 132 -4.15 -12.65 10.82
N LYS A 133 -3.06 -11.92 10.62
CA LYS A 133 -2.36 -11.20 11.68
C LYS A 133 -2.48 -9.70 11.47
N SER A 134 -2.72 -8.98 12.55
CA SER A 134 -2.59 -7.53 12.57
C SER A 134 -1.11 -7.11 12.53
N PRO A 135 -0.79 -5.89 12.03
CA PRO A 135 0.57 -5.37 12.08
C PRO A 135 1.17 -5.39 13.50
N GLU A 136 0.36 -5.15 14.52
CA GLU A 136 0.75 -5.15 15.93
C GLU A 136 1.08 -6.55 16.48
N GLU A 137 0.60 -7.61 15.83
CA GLU A 137 1.01 -9.00 16.12
C GLU A 137 2.29 -9.42 15.38
N ILE A 138 2.67 -8.68 14.34
CA ILE A 138 3.81 -8.98 13.46
C ILE A 138 5.07 -8.26 13.95
N PHE A 139 4.96 -6.98 14.32
CA PHE A 139 6.09 -6.14 14.72
C PHE A 139 6.14 -5.96 16.23
N SER A 140 7.35 -6.06 16.80
CA SER A 140 7.63 -5.80 18.20
C SER A 140 7.82 -4.31 18.51
N ILE A 141 8.17 -3.51 17.49
CA ILE A 141 8.25 -2.05 17.56
C ILE A 141 6.90 -1.39 17.26
N PRO A 142 6.65 -0.16 17.75
CA PRO A 142 5.42 0.57 17.44
C PRO A 142 5.16 0.67 15.93
N ILE A 143 3.93 0.35 15.53
CA ILE A 143 3.48 0.45 14.14
C ILE A 143 2.14 1.17 14.06
N HIS A 144 2.02 2.09 13.10
CA HIS A 144 0.80 2.82 12.80
C HIS A 144 0.31 2.46 11.38
N ASN A 145 -0.80 1.73 11.30
CA ASN A 145 -1.47 1.41 10.04
C ASN A 145 -2.50 2.49 9.69
N LEU A 146 -2.13 3.42 8.80
CA LEU A 146 -3.04 4.43 8.28
C LEU A 146 -3.97 3.82 7.22
N THR A 147 -5.12 4.44 6.93
CA THR A 147 -5.97 4.02 5.82
C THR A 147 -6.14 5.13 4.80
N ALA A 148 -5.89 4.83 3.52
CA ALA A 148 -6.18 5.71 2.40
C ALA A 148 -7.59 5.52 1.84
N MET A 149 -8.31 4.49 2.30
CA MET A 149 -9.61 4.12 1.76
C MET A 149 -10.68 5.22 1.99
N GLU A 150 -10.56 6.00 3.07
CA GLU A 150 -11.43 7.16 3.31
C GLU A 150 -11.20 8.28 2.29
N ASP A 151 -9.93 8.61 2.01
CA ASP A 151 -9.54 9.64 1.04
C ASP A 151 -9.90 9.19 -0.40
N LEU A 152 -9.74 7.90 -0.71
CA LEU A 152 -10.18 7.30 -1.98
C LEU A 152 -11.70 7.37 -2.16
N ALA A 153 -12.47 7.01 -1.13
CA ALA A 153 -13.93 7.09 -1.15
C ALA A 153 -14.42 8.52 -1.36
N GLU A 154 -13.80 9.48 -0.67
CA GLU A 154 -14.11 10.90 -0.81
C GLU A 154 -13.78 11.43 -2.22
N TYR A 155 -12.63 11.05 -2.79
CA TYR A 155 -12.29 11.39 -4.17
C TYR A 155 -13.32 10.84 -5.14
N VAL A 156 -13.76 9.59 -4.97
CA VAL A 156 -14.74 8.96 -5.85
C VAL A 156 -16.09 9.67 -5.77
N VAL A 157 -16.59 9.96 -4.58
CA VAL A 157 -17.86 10.70 -4.37
C VAL A 157 -17.81 12.11 -4.97
N ASN A 158 -16.67 12.78 -4.87
CA ASN A 158 -16.54 14.17 -5.33
C ASN A 158 -16.31 14.30 -6.84
N ASN A 159 -15.73 13.29 -7.50
CA ASN A 159 -15.30 13.39 -8.89
C ASN A 159 -16.15 12.55 -9.86
N TYR A 160 -16.91 11.58 -9.36
CA TYR A 160 -17.75 10.71 -10.18
C TYR A 160 -19.21 10.82 -9.75
N ARG A 161 -20.11 10.76 -10.73
CA ARG A 161 -21.56 10.76 -10.50
C ARG A 161 -22.10 9.38 -10.78
N PHE A 162 -22.29 8.59 -9.73
CA PHE A 162 -22.90 7.28 -9.82
C PHE A 162 -24.38 7.32 -9.48
N GLU A 163 -25.20 6.60 -10.24
CA GLU A 163 -26.62 6.44 -9.97
C GLU A 163 -26.85 5.13 -9.21
N LYS A 164 -26.59 5.14 -7.89
CA LYS A 164 -26.68 3.96 -7.00
C LYS A 164 -25.79 2.79 -7.50
N PRO A 165 -24.46 2.95 -7.44
CA PRO A 165 -23.56 1.89 -7.87
C PRO A 165 -23.62 0.71 -6.90
N LEU A 166 -23.20 -0.46 -7.34
CA LEU A 166 -22.92 -1.61 -6.48
C LEU A 166 -21.47 -1.54 -5.99
N LEU A 167 -21.26 -1.55 -4.68
CA LEU A 167 -19.92 -1.80 -4.14
C LEU A 167 -19.61 -3.29 -4.16
N VAL A 168 -18.40 -3.66 -4.57
CA VAL A 168 -18.01 -5.05 -4.75
C VAL A 168 -16.68 -5.29 -4.06
N GLY A 169 -16.69 -6.15 -3.05
CA GLY A 169 -15.47 -6.74 -2.51
C GLY A 169 -15.09 -7.99 -3.31
N PRO A 170 -13.90 -8.06 -3.93
CA PRO A 170 -13.53 -9.20 -4.77
C PRO A 170 -13.25 -10.50 -3.98
N ASP A 171 -12.97 -10.40 -2.69
CA ASP A 171 -12.84 -11.51 -1.76
C ASP A 171 -13.24 -11.11 -0.33
N GLU A 172 -13.23 -12.06 0.60
CA GLU A 172 -13.73 -11.88 1.96
C GLU A 172 -12.94 -10.84 2.76
N GLU A 173 -11.63 -10.71 2.50
CA GLU A 173 -10.74 -9.75 3.17
C GLU A 173 -11.11 -8.30 2.84
N SER A 174 -11.67 -8.08 1.66
CA SER A 174 -12.02 -6.75 1.18
C SER A 174 -13.24 -6.11 1.85
N GLU A 175 -14.00 -6.87 2.65
CA GLU A 175 -15.21 -6.36 3.32
C GLU A 175 -14.91 -5.14 4.20
N GLN A 176 -13.75 -5.09 4.86
CA GLN A 176 -13.35 -3.95 5.68
C GLN A 176 -13.23 -2.63 4.89
N TRP A 177 -12.74 -2.69 3.65
CA TRP A 177 -12.59 -1.52 2.78
C TRP A 177 -13.93 -1.12 2.17
N VAL A 178 -14.77 -2.09 1.80
CA VAL A 178 -16.16 -1.85 1.39
C VAL A 178 -16.94 -1.14 2.50
N LYS A 179 -16.83 -1.60 3.76
CA LYS A 179 -17.44 -0.94 4.93
C LYS A 179 -16.95 0.49 5.12
N THR A 180 -15.69 0.77 4.84
CA THR A 180 -15.14 2.14 4.89
C THR A 180 -15.76 3.02 3.80
N PHE A 181 -15.91 2.50 2.58
CA PHE A 181 -16.61 3.19 1.49
C PHE A 181 -18.08 3.51 1.83
N LEU A 182 -18.79 2.57 2.48
CA LEU A 182 -20.19 2.74 2.87
C LEU A 182 -20.42 3.92 3.83
N LYS A 183 -19.40 4.35 4.59
CA LYS A 183 -19.49 5.56 5.44
C LYS A 183 -19.62 6.85 4.61
N LYS A 184 -19.15 6.84 3.36
CA LYS A 184 -19.14 7.99 2.44
C LYS A 184 -20.18 7.86 1.32
N MET A 185 -20.58 6.64 0.98
CA MET A 185 -21.50 6.36 -0.13
C MET A 185 -22.57 5.35 0.31
N ASN A 186 -23.84 5.79 0.29
CA ASN A 186 -24.96 4.88 0.51
C ASN A 186 -25.23 4.06 -0.76
N ALA A 187 -24.80 2.80 -0.75
CA ALA A 187 -24.87 1.90 -1.89
C ALA A 187 -25.15 0.45 -1.44
N PRO A 188 -25.85 -0.37 -2.26
CA PRO A 188 -25.82 -1.82 -2.05
C PRO A 188 -24.39 -2.32 -2.20
N TYR A 189 -24.05 -3.41 -1.51
CA TYR A 189 -22.76 -4.07 -1.66
C TYR A 189 -22.90 -5.59 -1.71
N ILE A 190 -21.90 -6.23 -2.32
CA ILE A 190 -21.67 -7.67 -2.25
C ILE A 190 -20.21 -7.95 -1.96
N ILE A 191 -19.95 -9.07 -1.31
CA ILE A 191 -18.61 -9.63 -1.13
C ILE A 191 -18.58 -10.95 -1.88
N LEU A 192 -17.63 -11.07 -2.81
CA LEU A 192 -17.44 -12.27 -3.60
C LEU A 192 -16.53 -13.24 -2.83
N ARG A 193 -16.59 -14.51 -3.20
CA ARG A 193 -15.68 -15.54 -2.69
C ARG A 193 -14.67 -15.91 -3.74
N LYS A 194 -13.41 -15.98 -3.30
CA LYS A 194 -12.27 -16.25 -4.16
C LYS A 194 -11.76 -17.66 -3.92
N THR A 195 -11.79 -18.49 -4.95
CA THR A 195 -11.17 -19.81 -4.93
C THR A 195 -9.89 -19.74 -5.77
N ARG A 196 -8.73 -20.01 -5.15
CA ARG A 196 -7.45 -20.10 -5.87
C ARG A 196 -7.29 -21.51 -6.44
N LEU A 197 -7.07 -21.60 -7.75
CA LEU A 197 -6.83 -22.86 -8.48
C LEU A 197 -5.32 -23.10 -8.73
N GLY A 198 -4.45 -22.24 -8.18
CA GLY A 198 -2.99 -22.22 -8.31
C GLY A 198 -2.43 -20.84 -7.93
N ASP A 199 -1.17 -20.55 -8.27
CA ASP A 199 -0.52 -19.26 -7.96
C ASP A 199 -1.05 -18.09 -8.81
N GLU A 200 -1.50 -18.37 -10.04
CA GLU A 200 -1.94 -17.36 -11.01
C GLU A 200 -3.44 -17.43 -11.38
N ALA A 201 -4.11 -18.55 -11.08
CA ALA A 201 -5.50 -18.79 -11.48
C ALA A 201 -6.48 -18.58 -10.32
N VAL A 202 -7.52 -17.77 -10.57
CA VAL A 202 -8.54 -17.39 -9.59
C VAL A 202 -9.92 -17.58 -10.18
N GLU A 203 -10.88 -18.05 -9.38
CA GLU A 203 -12.31 -18.04 -9.69
C GLU A 203 -13.06 -17.21 -8.64
N VAL A 204 -14.06 -16.46 -9.09
CA VAL A 204 -14.85 -15.56 -8.24
C VAL A 204 -16.33 -16.00 -8.27
N VAL A 205 -16.88 -16.33 -7.11
CA VAL A 205 -18.26 -16.81 -6.94
C VAL A 205 -19.04 -15.82 -6.07
N GLY A 206 -20.26 -15.50 -6.48
CA GLY A 206 -21.17 -14.65 -5.69
C GLY A 206 -22.62 -14.99 -5.96
N GLU A 207 -23.46 -14.82 -4.93
CA GLU A 207 -24.91 -14.84 -5.09
C GLU A 207 -25.37 -13.62 -5.89
N GLY A 208 -26.50 -13.72 -6.59
CA GLY A 208 -26.90 -12.80 -7.66
C GLY A 208 -26.86 -11.30 -7.33
N LEU A 209 -26.77 -10.45 -8.35
CA LEU A 209 -26.79 -8.99 -8.18
C LEU A 209 -28.21 -8.47 -7.89
N PRO A 210 -28.36 -7.36 -7.13
CA PRO A 210 -29.62 -6.63 -7.09
C PRO A 210 -30.10 -6.28 -8.51
N LYS A 211 -31.42 -6.29 -8.73
CA LYS A 211 -31.99 -5.95 -10.04
C LYS A 211 -31.72 -4.48 -10.37
N GLY A 212 -31.37 -4.18 -11.62
CA GLY A 212 -31.21 -2.82 -12.12
C GLY A 212 -29.84 -2.18 -11.87
N ILE A 213 -28.86 -2.92 -11.32
CA ILE A 213 -27.48 -2.44 -11.20
C ILE A 213 -26.87 -2.22 -12.59
N ARG A 214 -26.44 -0.99 -12.86
CA ARG A 214 -25.73 -0.62 -14.10
C ARG A 214 -24.26 -0.31 -13.90
N GLU A 215 -23.88 0.07 -12.68
CA GLU A 215 -22.54 0.53 -12.33
C GLU A 215 -22.04 -0.23 -11.12
N ALA A 216 -20.76 -0.58 -11.10
CA ALA A 216 -20.12 -1.22 -9.96
C ALA A 216 -18.77 -0.58 -9.64
N ILE A 217 -18.42 -0.54 -8.36
CA ILE A 217 -17.13 -0.08 -7.84
C ILE A 217 -16.52 -1.25 -7.06
N VAL A 218 -15.47 -1.82 -7.61
CA VAL A 218 -14.67 -2.86 -6.98
C VAL A 218 -13.69 -2.19 -6.02
N VAL A 219 -13.72 -2.57 -4.75
CA VAL A 219 -12.88 -1.99 -3.69
C VAL A 219 -11.98 -3.07 -3.10
N ASP A 220 -10.67 -2.84 -3.09
CA ASP A 220 -9.67 -3.81 -2.63
C ASP A 220 -8.43 -3.08 -2.08
N ASP A 221 -7.50 -3.75 -1.40
CA ASP A 221 -6.23 -3.13 -1.00
C ASP A 221 -5.20 -3.14 -2.11
N ILE A 222 -5.05 -4.25 -2.84
CA ILE A 222 -3.93 -4.48 -3.74
C ILE A 222 -4.38 -4.94 -5.13
N ILE A 223 -3.86 -4.26 -6.17
CA ILE A 223 -3.78 -4.83 -7.52
C ILE A 223 -2.34 -5.26 -7.78
N SER A 224 -2.11 -6.57 -7.86
CA SER A 224 -0.79 -7.14 -8.21
C SER A 224 -0.73 -7.58 -9.68
N THR A 225 -1.26 -8.75 -10.03
CA THR A 225 -1.34 -9.21 -11.43
C THR A 225 -2.57 -8.70 -12.16
N GLY A 226 -3.62 -8.30 -11.41
CA GLY A 226 -4.92 -7.92 -11.97
C GLY A 226 -5.88 -9.08 -12.22
N GLY A 227 -5.47 -10.34 -12.00
CA GLY A 227 -6.31 -11.52 -12.25
C GLY A 227 -7.63 -11.50 -11.47
N THR A 228 -7.60 -11.19 -10.17
CA THR A 228 -8.82 -11.08 -9.36
C THR A 228 -9.77 -10.00 -9.86
N LEU A 229 -9.24 -8.84 -10.27
CA LEU A 229 -10.04 -7.76 -10.85
C LEU A 229 -10.65 -8.17 -12.19
N ARG A 230 -9.87 -8.82 -13.06
CA ARG A 230 -10.36 -9.33 -14.35
C ARG A 230 -11.54 -10.28 -14.15
N GLU A 231 -11.41 -11.28 -13.29
CA GLU A 231 -12.49 -12.24 -13.02
C GLU A 231 -13.71 -11.57 -12.40
N THR A 232 -13.50 -10.62 -11.49
CA THR A 232 -14.57 -9.79 -10.92
C THR A 232 -15.31 -9.01 -12.02
N ALA A 233 -14.58 -8.37 -12.93
CA ALA A 233 -15.18 -7.62 -14.04
C ALA A 233 -15.97 -8.54 -14.99
N LEU A 234 -15.43 -9.72 -15.32
CA LEU A 234 -16.13 -10.72 -16.14
C LEU A 234 -17.41 -11.21 -15.46
N PHE A 235 -17.38 -11.48 -14.15
CA PHE A 235 -18.57 -11.84 -13.37
C PHE A 235 -19.63 -10.73 -13.44
N LEU A 236 -19.23 -9.48 -13.20
CA LEU A 236 -20.15 -8.32 -13.20
C LEU A 236 -20.75 -8.08 -14.59
N LYS A 237 -19.95 -8.15 -15.66
CA LYS A 237 -20.44 -8.02 -17.04
C LYS A 237 -21.42 -9.12 -17.43
N LYS A 238 -21.16 -10.38 -17.05
CA LYS A 238 -22.10 -11.50 -17.24
C LYS A 238 -23.45 -11.26 -16.55
N LYS A 239 -23.46 -10.46 -15.48
CA LYS A 239 -24.67 -10.07 -14.74
C LYS A 239 -25.30 -8.76 -15.23
N GLY A 240 -24.80 -8.16 -16.32
CA GLY A 240 -25.38 -7.00 -16.97
C GLY A 240 -24.87 -5.64 -16.48
N VAL A 241 -23.83 -5.60 -15.65
CA VAL A 241 -23.18 -4.34 -15.24
C VAL A 241 -22.47 -3.73 -16.45
N LYS A 242 -22.71 -2.44 -16.70
CA LYS A 242 -22.22 -1.74 -17.89
C LYS A 242 -20.90 -1.00 -17.66
N SER A 243 -20.75 -0.40 -16.49
CA SER A 243 -19.57 0.39 -16.13
C SER A 243 -19.00 -0.10 -14.81
N ILE A 244 -17.70 -0.38 -14.80
CA ILE A 244 -17.02 -1.00 -13.67
C ILE A 244 -15.81 -0.14 -13.34
N TYR A 245 -15.67 0.26 -12.08
CA TYR A 245 -14.54 1.03 -11.58
C TYR A 245 -13.77 0.20 -10.56
N ALA A 246 -12.47 0.40 -10.47
CA ALA A 246 -11.63 -0.19 -9.43
C ALA A 246 -11.08 0.91 -8.53
N VAL A 247 -11.15 0.71 -7.22
CA VAL A 247 -10.59 1.60 -6.21
C VAL A 247 -9.70 0.76 -5.32
N VAL A 248 -8.39 1.02 -5.35
CA VAL A 248 -7.42 0.26 -4.55
C VAL A 248 -6.36 1.13 -3.91
N THR A 249 -5.85 0.72 -2.75
CA THR A 249 -4.75 1.47 -2.13
C THR A 249 -3.46 1.27 -2.92
N HIS A 250 -3.04 0.03 -3.11
CA HIS A 250 -1.74 -0.35 -3.64
C HIS A 250 -1.84 -0.96 -5.05
N ALA A 251 -1.58 -0.15 -6.07
CA ALA A 251 -1.40 -0.64 -7.44
C ALA A 251 0.06 -1.05 -7.67
N LEU A 252 0.39 -2.31 -7.35
CA LEU A 252 1.70 -2.89 -7.62
C LEU A 252 1.94 -3.02 -9.11
N LEU A 253 0.93 -3.52 -9.82
CA LEU A 253 1.00 -3.81 -11.25
C LEU A 253 2.30 -4.59 -11.55
N ALA A 254 2.37 -5.87 -11.20
CA ALA A 254 3.58 -6.71 -11.29
C ALA A 254 3.87 -7.37 -12.66
N THR A 255 2.86 -7.72 -13.48
CA THR A 255 3.04 -8.30 -14.83
C THR A 255 2.30 -7.58 -15.98
N SER A 256 3.02 -7.00 -16.94
CA SER A 256 2.45 -6.27 -18.10
C SER A 256 1.49 -7.09 -18.96
N SER A 257 1.67 -8.41 -18.99
CA SER A 257 0.85 -9.33 -19.77
C SER A 257 -0.53 -9.62 -19.18
N GLN A 258 -0.78 -9.34 -17.89
CA GLN A 258 -2.02 -9.74 -17.20
C GLN A 258 -2.93 -8.57 -16.79
N TYR A 259 -2.49 -7.30 -16.85
CA TYR A 259 -3.38 -6.15 -16.57
C TYR A 259 -4.29 -5.78 -17.74
N ASN A 260 -4.95 -6.75 -18.37
CA ASN A 260 -6.06 -6.38 -19.24
C ASN A 260 -7.23 -5.87 -18.39
N LEU A 261 -7.08 -4.64 -17.90
CA LEU A 261 -8.04 -3.87 -17.11
C LEU A 261 -8.90 -3.01 -18.05
N SER A 262 -8.89 -3.27 -19.36
CA SER A 262 -9.76 -2.58 -20.33
C SER A 262 -11.25 -2.78 -20.03
N GLU A 263 -11.58 -3.80 -19.25
CA GLU A 263 -12.93 -4.05 -18.76
C GLU A 263 -13.41 -2.97 -17.77
N TYR A 264 -12.47 -2.23 -17.16
CA TYR A 264 -12.74 -1.17 -16.20
C TYR A 264 -12.84 0.20 -16.89
N SER A 265 -13.91 0.91 -16.59
CA SER A 265 -14.15 2.30 -16.99
C SER A 265 -13.22 3.30 -16.30
N GLY A 266 -12.67 2.93 -15.15
CA GLY A 266 -11.69 3.74 -14.44
C GLY A 266 -11.02 2.99 -13.30
N ILE A 267 -9.76 3.32 -13.04
CA ILE A 267 -8.96 2.79 -11.94
C ILE A 267 -8.50 4.00 -11.12
N ILE A 268 -8.76 3.96 -9.82
CA ILE A 268 -8.45 5.03 -8.87
C ILE A 268 -7.59 4.43 -7.78
N THR A 269 -6.39 4.95 -7.59
CA THR A 269 -5.45 4.39 -6.62
C THR A 269 -4.73 5.45 -5.81
N THR A 270 -3.89 5.03 -4.88
CA THR A 270 -2.88 5.91 -4.27
C THR A 270 -1.55 5.86 -5.04
N ASP A 271 -0.60 6.69 -4.64
CA ASP A 271 0.81 6.64 -5.02
C ASP A 271 1.70 5.87 -4.02
N SER A 272 1.13 5.01 -3.16
CA SER A 272 1.87 4.13 -2.25
C SER A 272 2.92 3.27 -2.96
N VAL A 273 2.64 2.93 -4.22
CA VAL A 273 3.56 2.32 -5.18
C VAL A 273 3.42 3.11 -6.47
N VAL A 274 4.53 3.44 -7.13
CA VAL A 274 4.51 4.28 -8.35
C VAL A 274 3.69 3.61 -9.46
N ASN A 275 2.62 4.28 -9.89
CA ASN A 275 1.68 3.80 -10.90
C ASN A 275 0.98 4.98 -11.62
N PRO A 276 0.38 4.78 -12.82
CA PRO A 276 -0.24 5.84 -13.60
C PRO A 276 -1.68 6.20 -13.17
N TYR A 277 -2.29 5.45 -12.25
CA TYR A 277 -3.69 5.60 -11.83
C TYR A 277 -3.84 6.34 -10.50
N ALA A 278 -2.73 6.72 -9.87
CA ALA A 278 -2.71 7.41 -8.58
C ALA A 278 -3.49 8.73 -8.62
N LYS A 279 -4.49 8.85 -7.74
CA LYS A 279 -5.29 10.06 -7.50
C LYS A 279 -5.11 10.62 -6.09
N ILE A 280 -4.71 9.76 -5.15
CA ILE A 280 -4.47 10.11 -3.74
C ILE A 280 -2.98 10.03 -3.45
N ARG A 281 -2.46 11.00 -2.71
CA ARG A 281 -1.06 11.03 -2.26
C ARG A 281 -0.95 10.52 -0.84
N VAL A 282 -0.15 9.47 -0.62
CA VAL A 282 0.12 8.93 0.72
C VAL A 282 0.96 9.88 1.58
N SER A 283 1.66 10.84 0.96
CA SER A 283 2.32 11.93 1.68
C SER A 283 1.33 12.78 2.45
N ASP A 284 0.14 13.07 1.90
CA ASP A 284 -0.89 13.85 2.58
C ASP A 284 -1.44 13.10 3.81
N LEU A 285 -1.58 11.77 3.71
CA LEU A 285 -1.94 10.91 4.84
C LEU A 285 -0.91 10.99 5.97
N PHE A 286 0.37 10.84 5.64
CA PHE A 286 1.45 10.98 6.61
C PHE A 286 1.48 12.37 7.24
N ILE A 287 1.33 13.44 6.44
CA ILE A 287 1.30 14.83 6.94
C ILE A 287 0.14 15.04 7.92
N LYS A 288 -1.06 14.54 7.59
CA LYS A 288 -2.24 14.59 8.48
C LYS A 288 -1.95 13.84 9.79
N PHE A 289 -1.41 12.62 9.72
CA PHE A 289 -1.02 11.81 10.87
C PHE A 289 0.01 12.55 11.75
N TYR A 290 1.09 13.04 11.14
CA TYR A 290 2.16 13.73 11.86
C TYR A 290 1.65 14.96 12.61
N ARG A 291 0.85 15.80 11.94
CA ARG A 291 0.27 16.99 12.58
C ARG A 291 -0.62 16.61 13.75
N ARG A 292 -1.51 15.62 13.61
CA ARG A 292 -2.40 15.18 14.70
C ARG A 292 -1.64 14.71 15.94
N ASN A 293 -0.54 13.98 15.76
CA ASN A 293 0.22 13.40 16.87
C ASN A 293 1.28 14.35 17.45
N LYS A 294 1.67 15.42 16.73
CA LYS A 294 2.61 16.44 17.23
C LYS A 294 1.95 17.63 17.93
N TYR A 295 0.67 17.93 17.68
CA TYR A 295 -0.02 19.01 18.41
C TYR A 295 -0.31 18.68 19.89
N ASP A 296 0.01 17.47 20.35
CA ASP A 296 -0.07 17.04 21.76
C ASP A 296 1.29 17.06 22.50
N LYS A 297 2.33 17.70 21.95
CA LYS A 297 3.62 17.95 22.65
C LYS A 297 4.03 19.41 22.65
#